data_AF-A0A419F006-F1
#
_entry.id   AF-A0A419F006-F1
#
_cell.length_a   1.000
_cell.length_b   1.000
_cell.length_c   1.000
_cell.angle_alpha   90.00
_cell.angle_beta   90.00
_cell.angle_gamma   90.00
#
_symmetry.space_group_name_H-M   'P 1'
#
loop_
_entity.id
_entity.type
_entity.pdbx_description
1 polymer ?
#
loop_
_entity_poly.entity_id
_entity_poly.type
_entity_poly.pdbx_seq_one_letter_code
_entity_poly.pdbx_strand_id
1 'polypeptide(L)'
;MFPVIEVQCPFCKATGQIMAPPVGSIIVGPCPRCNEMVLLFNGTVMPLDKDIISGGSSEEKKQHLLETIVDMVAIKVDELIESGDVGQESKQNSRRKSTSGKSKKVAPSVSDKGAPPITRQDIHDFVHIDLHLIDSKSYFDKVFGKKKRER
;
A
#
# COMPACT_ATOMS: atom_id res chain seq x y z
N MET A 1 21.10 14.36 14.10
CA MET A 1 20.79 13.45 12.97
C MET A 1 19.63 14.08 12.22
N PHE A 2 19.84 14.56 11.00
CA PHE A 2 18.76 15.19 10.23
C PHE A 2 17.91 14.09 9.58
N PRO A 3 16.58 14.14 9.69
CA PRO A 3 15.73 13.19 9.00
C PRO A 3 15.79 13.51 7.50
N VAL A 4 16.32 12.58 6.72
CA VAL A 4 16.42 12.69 5.26
C VAL A 4 15.55 11.61 4.66
N ILE A 5 14.79 11.96 3.63
CA ILE A 5 14.00 11.02 2.83
C ILE A 5 14.54 10.98 1.41
N GLU A 6 14.51 9.78 0.83
CA GLU A 6 14.82 9.57 -0.58
C GLU A 6 13.54 9.68 -1.39
N VAL A 7 13.57 10.48 -2.45
CA VAL A 7 12.44 10.77 -3.32
C VAL A 7 12.82 10.52 -4.77
N GLN A 8 11.86 10.07 -5.58
CA GLN A 8 12.08 9.79 -7.00
C GLN A 8 11.14 10.63 -7.87
N CYS A 9 11.68 11.29 -8.89
CA CYS A 9 10.88 12.04 -9.85
C CYS A 9 10.06 11.07 -10.73
N PRO A 10 8.74 11.26 -10.90
CA PRO A 10 7.90 10.40 -11.73
C PRO A 10 8.25 10.49 -13.22
N PHE A 11 8.73 11.64 -13.69
CA PHE A 11 9.05 11.92 -15.10
C PHE A 11 10.41 11.38 -15.53
N CYS A 12 11.50 11.81 -14.89
CA CYS A 12 12.86 11.44 -15.28
C CYS A 12 13.48 10.32 -14.45
N LYS A 13 12.75 9.79 -13.45
CA LYS A 13 13.21 8.73 -12.52
C LYS A 13 14.46 9.06 -11.71
N ALA A 14 14.91 10.32 -11.74
CA ALA A 14 16.02 10.78 -10.91
C ALA A 14 15.65 10.64 -9.43
N THR A 15 16.59 10.09 -8.66
CA THR A 15 16.50 10.03 -7.20
C THR A 15 17.17 11.24 -6.58
N GLY A 16 16.61 11.72 -5.48
CA GLY A 16 17.11 12.86 -4.72
C GLY A 16 16.91 12.62 -3.23
N GLN A 17 17.72 13.30 -2.43
CA GLN A 17 17.57 13.31 -0.99
C GLN A 17 17.15 14.70 -0.56
N ILE A 18 16.14 14.76 0.31
CA ILE A 18 15.62 16.01 0.85
C ILE A 18 15.44 15.87 2.36
N MET A 19 15.48 16.99 3.05
CA MET A 19 15.14 17.02 4.47
C MET A 19 13.67 16.67 4.62
N ALA A 20 13.36 15.77 5.56
CA ALA A 20 12.00 15.35 5.83
C ALA A 20 11.21 16.59 6.28
N PRO A 21 10.17 16.99 5.53
CA PRO A 21 9.37 18.13 5.90
C PRO A 21 8.51 17.77 7.12
N PRO A 22 8.00 18.78 7.86
CA PRO A 22 7.04 18.55 8.93
C PRO A 22 5.81 17.78 8.43
N VAL A 23 5.16 17.02 9.32
CA VAL A 23 3.94 16.27 8.99
C VAL A 23 2.88 17.22 8.45
N GLY A 24 2.21 16.82 7.36
CA GLY A 24 1.19 17.63 6.71
C GLY A 24 1.73 18.74 5.79
N SER A 25 3.05 18.86 5.63
CA SER A 25 3.63 19.82 4.69
C SER A 25 3.49 19.32 3.24
N ILE A 26 3.20 20.27 2.35
CA ILE A 26 3.13 20.06 0.91
C ILE A 26 4.26 20.86 0.27
N ILE A 27 5.10 20.22 -0.54
CA ILE A 27 6.18 20.89 -1.28
C ILE A 27 5.84 20.84 -2.77
N VAL A 28 5.79 22.00 -3.41
CA VAL A 28 5.55 22.15 -4.85
C VAL A 28 6.80 22.75 -5.48
N GLY A 29 7.31 22.15 -6.55
CA GLY A 29 8.45 22.73 -7.26
C GLY A 29 8.87 21.94 -8.50
N PRO A 30 9.77 22.53 -9.31
CA PRO A 30 10.31 21.86 -10.48
C PRO A 30 11.36 20.81 -10.10
N CYS A 31 11.42 19.72 -10.84
CA CYS A 31 12.51 18.75 -10.75
C CYS A 31 13.83 19.37 -11.24
N PRO A 32 14.94 19.28 -10.49
CA PRO A 32 16.24 19.86 -10.90
C PRO A 32 16.88 19.19 -12.13
N ARG A 33 16.34 18.05 -12.60
CA ARG A 33 16.85 17.31 -13.76
C ARG A 33 16.05 17.59 -15.03
N CYS A 34 14.71 17.46 -14.97
CA CYS A 34 13.84 17.60 -16.14
C CYS A 34 12.99 18.87 -16.14
N ASN A 35 13.04 19.68 -15.08
CA ASN A 35 12.29 20.93 -14.94
C ASN A 35 10.75 20.77 -15.07
N GLU A 36 10.27 19.57 -14.76
CA GLU A 36 8.84 19.26 -14.65
C GLU A 36 8.32 19.54 -13.25
N MET A 37 7.06 19.98 -13.17
CA MET A 37 6.43 20.32 -11.90
C MET A 37 6.05 19.06 -11.14
N VAL A 38 6.45 19.00 -9.87
CA VAL A 38 6.16 17.88 -8.99
C VAL A 38 5.65 18.36 -7.64
N LEU A 39 4.81 17.53 -7.06
CA LEU A 39 4.29 17.65 -5.70
C LEU A 39 4.94 16.60 -4.83
N LEU A 40 5.39 16.97 -3.64
CA LEU A 40 5.79 16.02 -2.61
C LEU A 40 4.86 16.14 -1.42
N PHE A 41 4.29 15.00 -1.03
CA PHE A 41 3.46 14.87 0.15
C PHE A 41 3.71 13.52 0.82
N ASN A 42 3.96 13.53 2.14
CA ASN A 42 4.25 12.33 2.93
C ASN A 42 5.29 11.37 2.28
N GLY A 43 6.35 11.93 1.70
CA GLY A 43 7.42 11.14 1.07
C GLY A 43 7.09 10.59 -0.32
N THR A 44 5.89 10.83 -0.83
CA THR A 44 5.48 10.42 -2.18
C THR A 44 5.57 11.62 -3.12
N VAL A 45 6.22 11.43 -4.27
CA VAL A 45 6.31 12.44 -5.33
C VAL A 45 5.24 12.16 -6.38
N MET A 46 4.41 13.17 -6.67
CA MET A 46 3.34 13.11 -7.66
C MET A 46 3.63 14.10 -8.79
N PRO A 47 3.27 13.75 -10.04
CA PRO A 47 3.36 14.68 -11.16
C PRO A 47 2.32 15.79 -11.00
N LEU A 48 2.68 17.01 -11.40
CA LEU A 48 1.74 18.12 -11.53
C LEU A 48 1.68 18.61 -12.96
N ASP A 49 0.54 19.16 -13.33
CA ASP A 49 0.40 19.84 -14.60
C ASP A 49 1.08 21.22 -14.53
N LYS A 50 2.11 21.40 -15.35
CA LYS A 50 2.92 22.61 -15.38
C LYS A 50 2.13 23.83 -15.85
N ASP A 51 1.17 23.65 -16.73
CA ASP A 51 0.37 24.74 -17.31
C ASP A 51 -0.60 25.28 -16.26
N ILE A 52 -1.24 24.37 -15.50
CA ILE A 52 -2.14 24.74 -14.40
C ILE A 52 -1.36 25.43 -13.27
N ILE A 53 -0.22 24.86 -12.86
CA ILE A 53 0.55 25.41 -11.74
C ILE A 53 1.23 26.74 -12.07
N SER A 54 1.70 26.93 -13.31
CA SER A 54 2.40 28.14 -13.72
C SER A 54 1.43 29.25 -14.15
N GLY A 55 0.40 28.92 -14.92
CA GLY A 55 -0.49 29.87 -15.58
C GLY A 55 -1.94 29.92 -15.08
N GLY A 56 -2.38 28.93 -14.30
CA GLY A 56 -3.75 28.88 -13.78
C GLY A 56 -4.07 29.95 -12.73
N SER A 57 -5.35 30.17 -12.50
CA SER A 57 -5.87 30.97 -11.38
C SER A 57 -5.57 30.30 -10.03
N SER A 58 -5.64 31.05 -8.93
CA SER A 58 -5.43 30.49 -7.59
C SER A 58 -6.41 29.36 -7.25
N GLU A 59 -7.62 29.40 -7.83
CA GLU A 59 -8.65 28.39 -7.60
C GLU A 59 -8.34 27.11 -8.39
N GLU A 60 -7.96 27.23 -9.66
CA GLU A 60 -7.53 26.10 -10.49
C GLU A 60 -6.29 25.40 -9.91
N LYS A 61 -5.31 26.16 -9.41
CA LYS A 61 -4.13 25.57 -8.75
C LYS A 61 -4.52 24.78 -7.50
N LYS A 62 -5.41 25.34 -6.68
CA LYS A 62 -5.88 24.69 -5.46
C LYS A 62 -6.65 23.41 -5.79
N GLN A 63 -7.54 23.48 -6.77
CA GLN A 63 -8.33 22.34 -7.22
C GLN A 63 -7.43 21.21 -7.73
N HIS A 64 -6.48 21.53 -8.62
CA HIS A 64 -5.53 20.56 -9.18
C HIS A 64 -4.67 19.88 -8.11
N LEU A 65 -4.19 20.65 -7.13
CA LEU A 65 -3.42 20.09 -6.01
C LEU A 65 -4.27 19.16 -5.14
N LEU A 66 -5.51 19.53 -4.85
CA LEU A 66 -6.43 18.71 -4.07
C LEU A 66 -6.76 17.40 -4.78
N GLU A 67 -7.13 17.47 -6.06
CA GLU A 67 -7.43 16.29 -6.88
C GLU A 67 -6.24 15.31 -6.89
N THR A 68 -5.04 15.81 -7.17
CA THR A 68 -3.81 14.99 -7.19
C THR A 68 -3.56 14.30 -5.84
N ILE A 69 -3.80 14.99 -4.71
CA ILE A 69 -3.61 14.41 -3.38
C ILE A 69 -4.69 13.38 -3.07
N VAL A 70 -5.96 13.68 -3.39
CA VAL A 70 -7.09 12.78 -3.15
C VAL A 70 -6.90 11.48 -3.92
N ASP A 71 -6.50 11.55 -5.20
CA ASP A 71 -6.24 10.38 -6.02
C ASP A 71 -5.14 9.49 -5.42
N MET A 72 -4.06 10.10 -4.93
CA MET A 72 -2.98 9.36 -4.27
C MET A 72 -3.45 8.71 -2.97
N VAL A 73 -4.19 9.45 -2.14
CA VAL A 73 -4.73 8.93 -0.88
C VAL A 73 -5.70 7.79 -1.14
N ALA A 74 -6.55 7.88 -2.17
CA ALA A 74 -7.47 6.82 -2.57
C ALA A 74 -6.70 5.53 -2.91
N ILE A 75 -5.67 5.62 -3.76
CA ILE A 75 -4.81 4.47 -4.10
C ILE A 75 -4.19 3.87 -2.83
N LYS A 76 -3.71 4.71 -1.90
CA LYS A 76 -3.11 4.23 -0.65
C LYS A 76 -4.13 3.57 0.27
N VAL A 77 -5.35 4.08 0.34
CA VAL A 77 -6.43 3.49 1.12
C VAL A 77 -6.82 2.13 0.52
N ASP A 78 -6.93 2.03 -0.80
CA ASP A 78 -7.21 0.75 -1.48
C ASP A 78 -6.10 -0.27 -1.20
N GLU A 79 -4.83 0.12 -1.35
CA GLU A 79 -3.67 -0.72 -0.99
C GLU A 79 -3.73 -1.18 0.47
N LEU A 80 -4.13 -0.31 1.40
CA LEU A 80 -4.25 -0.64 2.83
C LEU A 80 -5.38 -1.63 3.11
N ILE A 81 -6.53 -1.47 2.44
CA ILE A 81 -7.68 -2.38 2.58
C ILE A 81 -7.35 -3.75 1.98
N GLU A 82 -6.74 -3.78 0.79
CA GLU A 82 -6.34 -5.02 0.11
C GLU A 82 -5.22 -5.77 0.84
N SER A 83 -4.29 -5.05 1.48
CA SER A 83 -3.17 -5.66 2.19
C SER A 83 -3.53 -6.19 3.58
N GLY A 84 -4.72 -5.87 4.12
CA GLY A 84 -5.22 -6.38 5.40
C GLY A 84 -4.36 -6.04 6.62
N ASP A 85 -3.35 -5.18 6.48
CA ASP A 85 -2.37 -4.83 7.51
C ASP A 85 -2.69 -3.45 8.08
N VAL A 86 -3.74 -3.37 8.91
CA VAL A 86 -4.02 -2.20 9.74
C VAL A 86 -3.06 -2.26 10.94
N GLY A 87 -1.77 -2.00 10.69
CA GLY A 87 -0.80 -2.35 11.72
C GLY A 87 0.66 -1.97 11.54
N GLN A 88 1.04 -0.95 10.76
CA GLN A 88 2.37 -0.33 10.96
C GLN A 88 2.35 1.18 10.78
N GLU A 89 2.44 1.89 11.92
CA GLU A 89 3.08 3.20 11.96
C GLU A 89 4.38 3.17 11.17
N SER A 90 4.56 4.19 10.34
CA SER A 90 5.70 4.49 9.50
C SER A 90 7.04 4.17 10.17
N LYS A 91 7.55 2.95 9.97
CA LYS A 91 8.91 2.59 10.35
C LYS A 91 9.88 3.37 9.47
N GLN A 92 10.39 4.47 10.02
CA GLN A 92 11.60 5.11 9.56
C GLN A 92 12.67 4.04 9.32
N ASN A 93 13.12 4.00 8.07
CA ASN A 93 13.98 3.00 7.50
C ASN A 93 15.39 3.08 8.13
N SER A 94 15.55 2.47 9.30
CA SER A 94 16.85 2.24 9.91
C SER A 94 17.50 1.03 9.26
N ARG A 95 18.46 1.30 8.36
CA ARG A 95 19.59 0.43 7.98
C ARG A 95 19.23 -1.04 7.73
N ARG A 96 19.08 -1.39 6.45
CA ARG A 96 19.37 -2.74 5.96
C ARG A 96 20.85 -3.07 6.22
N LYS A 97 21.13 -3.67 7.38
CA LYS A 97 22.21 -4.66 7.46
C LYS A 97 21.67 -5.90 6.76
N SER A 98 22.28 -6.25 5.65
CA SER A 98 22.03 -7.48 4.91
C SER A 98 22.33 -8.69 5.81
N THR A 99 21.33 -9.16 6.52
CA THR A 99 21.26 -10.56 6.94
C THR A 99 20.15 -11.19 6.14
N SER A 100 20.52 -12.13 5.27
CA SER A 100 19.66 -13.00 4.50
C SER A 100 18.56 -13.62 5.38
N GLY A 101 17.42 -12.94 5.46
CA GLY A 101 16.22 -13.44 6.11
C GLY A 101 15.55 -14.43 5.18
N LYS A 102 15.69 -15.72 5.47
CA LYS A 102 14.84 -16.77 4.88
C LYS A 102 13.38 -16.34 5.05
N SER A 103 12.71 -16.03 3.95
CA SER A 103 11.26 -15.91 3.91
C SER A 103 10.70 -17.21 4.49
N LYS A 104 10.11 -17.14 5.69
CA LYS A 104 9.42 -18.28 6.29
C LYS A 104 8.20 -18.51 5.41
N LYS A 105 8.34 -19.41 4.43
CA LYS A 105 7.19 -19.95 3.70
C LYS A 105 6.23 -20.47 4.75
N VAL A 106 5.07 -19.83 4.89
CA VAL A 106 3.98 -20.34 5.70
C VAL A 106 3.51 -21.60 4.99
N ALA A 107 4.02 -22.73 5.42
CA ALA A 107 3.59 -24.02 4.92
C ALA A 107 2.20 -24.29 5.53
N PRO A 108 1.21 -24.71 4.72
CA PRO A 108 -0.09 -25.06 5.26
C PRO A 108 0.08 -26.19 6.28
N SER A 109 -0.61 -26.07 7.42
CA SER A 109 -0.56 -27.04 8.52
C SER A 109 -1.20 -28.39 8.14
N VAL A 110 -1.98 -28.41 7.06
CA VAL A 110 -2.62 -29.59 6.46
C VAL A 110 -2.41 -29.52 4.95
N SER A 111 -1.75 -30.53 4.38
CA SER A 111 -1.61 -30.69 2.93
C SER A 111 -2.40 -31.93 2.52
N ASP A 112 -3.61 -31.71 1.99
CA ASP A 112 -4.36 -32.78 1.35
C ASP A 112 -3.91 -32.86 -0.12
N LYS A 113 -3.18 -33.93 -0.44
CA LYS A 113 -2.62 -34.15 -1.78
C LYS A 113 -3.70 -34.58 -2.79
N GLY A 114 -4.92 -34.88 -2.34
CA GLY A 114 -6.04 -35.29 -3.19
C GLY A 114 -7.06 -34.17 -3.46
N ALA A 115 -6.88 -32.97 -2.89
CA ALA A 115 -7.83 -31.88 -3.08
C ALA A 115 -7.75 -31.33 -4.52
N PRO A 116 -8.90 -31.02 -5.16
CA PRO A 116 -8.91 -30.34 -6.44
C PRO A 116 -8.29 -28.93 -6.30
N PRO A 117 -7.75 -28.35 -7.38
CA PRO A 117 -7.27 -26.98 -7.38
C PRO A 117 -8.36 -26.01 -6.93
N ILE A 118 -7.99 -25.01 -6.11
CA ILE A 118 -8.91 -23.95 -5.68
C ILE A 118 -9.40 -23.20 -6.92
N THR A 119 -10.71 -23.21 -7.14
CA THR A 119 -11.35 -22.52 -8.26
C THR A 119 -11.67 -21.07 -7.92
N ARG A 120 -11.97 -20.26 -8.94
CA ARG A 120 -12.40 -18.87 -8.72
C ARG A 120 -13.75 -18.80 -8.00
N GLN A 121 -14.61 -19.79 -8.20
CA GLN A 121 -15.88 -19.88 -7.50
C GLN A 121 -15.66 -20.15 -6.01
N ASP A 122 -14.72 -21.05 -5.66
CA ASP A 122 -14.38 -21.32 -4.26
C ASP A 122 -13.87 -20.06 -3.54
N ILE A 123 -13.09 -19.22 -4.22
CA ILE A 123 -12.62 -17.95 -3.66
C ILE A 123 -13.78 -16.99 -3.42
N HIS A 124 -14.69 -16.87 -4.40
CA HIS A 124 -15.85 -16.00 -4.31
C HIS A 124 -16.77 -16.42 -3.15
N ASP A 125 -17.07 -17.71 -3.06
CA ASP A 125 -17.93 -18.26 -2.02
C ASP A 125 -17.26 -18.16 -0.64
N PHE A 126 -15.94 -18.34 -0.57
CA PHE A 126 -15.20 -18.15 0.66
C PHE A 126 -15.28 -16.71 1.17
N VAL A 127 -15.02 -15.71 0.31
CA VAL A 127 -15.01 -14.29 0.71
C VAL A 127 -16.41 -13.81 1.09
N HIS A 128 -17.43 -14.20 0.33
CA HIS A 128 -18.78 -13.66 0.49
C HIS A 128 -19.69 -14.46 1.40
N ILE A 129 -19.34 -15.70 1.73
CA ILE A 129 -20.17 -16.59 2.56
C ILE A 129 -19.36 -17.13 3.73
N ASP A 130 -18.31 -17.89 3.47
CA ASP A 130 -17.61 -18.62 4.52
C ASP A 130 -16.91 -17.70 5.52
N LEU A 131 -16.27 -16.64 5.03
CA LEU A 131 -15.51 -15.70 5.85
C LEU A 131 -16.38 -15.05 6.92
N HIS A 132 -17.64 -14.74 6.59
CA HIS A 132 -18.60 -14.17 7.54
C HIS A 132 -19.17 -15.19 8.53
N LEU A 133 -19.08 -16.48 8.20
CA LEU A 133 -19.58 -17.58 9.03
C LEU A 133 -18.48 -18.25 9.86
N ILE A 134 -17.20 -17.94 9.63
CA ILE A 134 -16.06 -18.51 10.35
C ILE A 134 -16.12 -18.24 11.87
N ASP A 135 -16.67 -17.10 12.29
CA ASP A 135 -16.84 -16.77 13.72
C ASP A 135 -17.99 -17.55 14.37
N SER A 136 -18.89 -18.13 13.57
CA SER A 136 -19.97 -18.95 14.10
C SER A 136 -19.43 -20.35 14.43
N LYS A 137 -19.40 -20.66 15.73
CA LYS A 137 -18.90 -21.94 16.24
C LYS A 137 -19.52 -23.16 15.56
N SER A 138 -20.83 -23.11 15.30
CA SER A 138 -21.57 -24.20 14.64
C SER A 138 -21.13 -24.44 13.19
N TYR A 139 -20.79 -23.38 12.45
CA TYR A 139 -20.25 -23.49 11.10
C TYR A 139 -18.80 -23.95 11.12
N PHE A 140 -17.99 -23.34 11.98
CA PHE A 140 -16.59 -23.69 12.12
C PHE A 140 -16.40 -25.16 12.49
N ASP A 141 -17.15 -25.67 13.46
CA ASP A 141 -17.11 -27.08 13.86
C ASP A 141 -17.63 -28.02 12.76
N LYS A 142 -18.53 -27.55 11.88
CA LYS A 142 -19.04 -28.35 10.75
C LYS A 142 -18.02 -28.47 9.62
N VAL A 143 -17.28 -27.39 9.33
CA VAL A 143 -16.32 -27.32 8.22
C VAL A 143 -14.92 -27.80 8.64
N PHE A 144 -14.47 -27.42 9.83
CA PHE A 144 -13.11 -27.66 10.34
C PHE A 144 -13.05 -28.58 11.56
N GLY A 145 -14.19 -28.97 12.13
CA GLY A 145 -14.24 -29.86 13.29
C GLY A 145 -13.64 -31.22 12.97
N LYS A 146 -12.72 -31.66 13.83
CA LYS A 146 -12.09 -32.97 13.71
C LYS A 146 -13.15 -34.06 13.86
N LYS A 147 -13.42 -34.84 12.80
CA LYS A 147 -14.07 -36.15 12.97
C LYS A 147 -13.19 -36.98 13.92
N LYS A 148 -13.70 -37.31 15.11
CA LYS A 148 -13.07 -38.31 15.99
C LYS A 148 -12.91 -39.58 15.16
N ARG A 149 -11.67 -40.00 14.93
CA ARG A 149 -11.38 -41.36 14.50
C ARG A 149 -11.77 -42.28 15.66
N GLU A 150 -12.91 -42.98 15.53
CA GLU A 150 -13.19 -44.16 16.34
C GLU A 150 -12.04 -45.15 16.14
N ARG A 151 -11.46 -45.59 17.25
CA ARG A 151 -10.51 -46.70 17.33
C ARG A 151 -11.27 -47.94 17.76
#